data_AF-A0A1G6T599-F1
#
_entry.id   AF-A0A1G6T599-F1
#
_cell.length_a   1.000
_cell.length_b   1.000
_cell.length_c   1.000
_cell.angle_alpha   90.00
_cell.angle_beta   90.00
_cell.angle_gamma   90.00
#
_symmetry.space_group_name_H-M   'P 1'
#
loop_
_entity.id
_entity.type
_entity.pdbx_description
1 polymer ?
#
loop_
_entity_poly.entity_id
_entity_poly.type
_entity_poly.pdbx_seq_one_letter_code
_entity_poly.pdbx_strand_id
1 'polypeptide(L)'
;MSDITRAGEDFTVPARLIADGLGLPEHAIARAMSTGAITTRTERGEGADAGRFRLSFFYRGRSFRLTVNAEGQILSRARFDRPGT
;
A
#
# COMPACT_ATOMS: atom_id res chain seq x y z
N MET A 1 16.93 -1.18 5.52
CA MET A 1 16.67 0.09 4.84
C MET A 1 15.19 0.11 4.50
N SER A 2 14.46 1.10 5.01
CA SER A 2 13.04 1.27 4.67
C SER A 2 12.95 1.97 3.33
N ASP A 3 12.27 1.36 2.37
CA ASP A 3 12.09 1.99 1.06
C ASP A 3 10.89 2.96 1.01
N ILE A 4 10.12 3.09 2.10
CA ILE A 4 8.93 3.95 2.16
C ILE A 4 9.29 5.22 2.92
N THR A 5 9.03 6.37 2.30
CA THR A 5 9.21 7.69 2.91
C THR A 5 7.85 8.24 3.32
N ARG A 6 7.80 8.88 4.50
CA ARG A 6 6.60 9.57 5.00
C ARG A 6 6.80 11.08 4.92
N ALA A 7 5.80 11.79 4.41
CA ALA A 7 5.74 13.25 4.34
C ALA A 7 4.42 13.72 4.95
N GLY A 8 4.40 13.97 6.27
CA GLY A 8 3.16 14.32 6.97
C GLY A 8 2.15 13.17 6.93
N GLU A 9 1.02 13.36 6.27
CA GLU A 9 -0.01 12.31 6.12
C GLU A 9 0.23 11.41 4.90
N ASP A 10 1.13 11.83 4.01
CA ASP A 10 1.40 11.15 2.76
C ASP A 10 2.54 10.13 2.89
N PHE A 11 2.46 9.08 2.08
CA PHE A 11 3.45 8.03 1.98
C PHE A 11 3.92 7.87 0.54
N THR A 12 5.23 7.94 0.34
CA THR A 12 5.88 7.57 -0.92
C THR A 12 6.27 6.11 -0.86
N VAL A 13 5.60 5.29 -1.66
CA VAL A 13 5.85 3.85 -1.74
C VAL A 13 6.48 3.51 -3.09
N PRO A 14 7.59 2.77 -3.13
CA PRO A 14 8.19 2.29 -4.37
C PRO A 14 7.21 1.46 -5.19
N ALA A 15 7.15 1.74 -6.50
CA ALA A 15 6.26 1.03 -7.43
C ALA A 15 6.52 -0.49 -7.41
N ARG A 16 7.78 -0.94 -7.29
CA ARG A 16 8.14 -2.36 -7.12
C ARG A 16 7.40 -3.08 -5.99
N LEU A 17 7.14 -2.41 -4.87
CA LEU A 17 6.44 -3.03 -3.73
C LEU A 17 4.96 -3.25 -4.04
N ILE A 18 4.35 -2.27 -4.70
CA ILE A 18 2.95 -2.34 -5.13
C ILE A 18 2.80 -3.40 -6.23
N ALA A 19 3.76 -3.45 -7.16
CA ALA A 19 3.85 -4.43 -8.24
C ALA A 19 3.91 -5.87 -7.72
N ASP A 20 4.84 -6.18 -6.81
CA ASP A 20 4.95 -7.49 -6.17
C ASP A 20 3.68 -7.85 -5.35
N GLY A 21 3.11 -6.85 -4.68
CA GLY A 21 1.89 -7.00 -3.89
C GLY A 21 0.64 -7.34 -4.70
N LEU A 22 0.48 -6.71 -5.86
CA LEU A 22 -0.70 -6.86 -6.74
C LEU A 22 -0.48 -7.85 -7.91
N GLY A 23 0.75 -8.32 -8.12
CA GLY A 23 1.11 -9.16 -9.25
C GLY A 23 0.98 -8.42 -10.58
N LEU A 24 1.45 -7.18 -10.62
CA LEU A 24 1.45 -6.30 -11.79
C LEU A 24 2.89 -5.94 -12.18
N PRO A 25 3.17 -5.60 -13.45
CA PRO A 25 4.47 -5.08 -13.82
C PRO A 25 4.66 -3.66 -13.25
N GLU A 26 5.87 -3.35 -12.77
CA GLU A 26 6.19 -2.07 -12.11
C GLU A 26 5.85 -0.84 -12.95
N HIS A 27 6.14 -0.87 -14.26
CA HIS A 27 5.84 0.23 -15.18
C HIS A 27 4.33 0.50 -15.33
N ALA A 28 3.46 -0.46 -15.00
CA ALA A 28 2.01 -0.28 -15.08
C ALA A 28 1.42 0.39 -13.84
N ILE A 29 2.15 0.45 -12.72
CA ILE A 29 1.63 0.96 -11.44
C ILE A 29 1.24 2.44 -11.55
N ALA A 30 2.14 3.29 -12.05
CA ALA A 30 1.89 4.72 -12.17
C ALA A 30 0.66 5.02 -13.05
N ARG A 31 0.56 4.33 -14.21
CA ARG A 31 -0.59 4.45 -15.10
C ARG A 31 -1.87 3.94 -14.43
N ALA A 32 -1.83 2.80 -13.77
CA ALA A 32 -3.01 2.23 -13.14
C ALA A 32 -3.51 3.08 -11.97
N MET A 33 -2.62 3.74 -11.22
CA MET A 33 -3.01 4.73 -10.21
C MET A 33 -3.58 6.00 -10.85
N SER A 34 -2.94 6.54 -11.90
CA SER A 34 -3.42 7.78 -12.54
C SER A 34 -4.77 7.62 -13.25
N THR A 35 -5.09 6.41 -13.74
CA THR A 35 -6.39 6.09 -14.32
C THR A 35 -7.42 5.58 -13.30
N GLY A 36 -7.08 5.53 -12.00
CA GLY A 36 -7.96 5.01 -10.95
C GLY A 36 -8.23 3.50 -10.98
N ALA A 37 -7.47 2.73 -11.78
CA ALA A 37 -7.57 1.27 -11.82
C ALA A 37 -6.98 0.61 -10.57
N ILE A 38 -5.93 1.22 -9.99
CA ILE A 38 -5.49 0.97 -8.63
C ILE A 38 -6.08 2.07 -7.76
N THR A 39 -6.87 1.68 -6.75
CA THR A 39 -7.31 2.61 -5.71
C THR A 39 -6.52 2.38 -4.43
N THR A 40 -6.30 3.44 -3.67
CA THR A 40 -5.50 3.40 -2.44
C THR A 40 -6.30 3.87 -1.24
N ARG A 41 -6.03 3.28 -0.08
CA ARG A 41 -6.57 3.73 1.20
C ARG A 41 -5.47 3.77 2.24
N THR A 42 -5.31 4.94 2.88
CA THR A 42 -4.36 5.16 3.97
C THR A 42 -5.15 5.33 5.26
N GLU A 43 -4.77 4.58 6.28
CA GLU A 43 -5.40 4.62 7.60
C GLU A 43 -4.31 4.86 8.65
N ARG A 44 -4.55 5.80 9.56
CA ARG A 44 -3.69 6.07 10.71
C ARG A 44 -4.22 5.29 11.91
N GLY A 45 -3.34 4.55 12.58
CA GLY A 45 -3.65 3.89 13.84
C GLY A 45 -3.67 4.90 14.98
N GLU A 46 -4.63 4.73 15.89
CA GLU A 46 -4.83 5.53 17.09
C GLU A 46 -4.87 4.60 18.32
N GLY A 47 -4.70 5.14 19.52
CA GLY A 47 -4.72 4.34 20.76
C GLY A 47 -3.62 3.28 20.79
N ALA A 48 -3.99 2.00 20.88
CA ALA A 48 -3.03 0.88 20.91
C ALA A 48 -2.23 0.71 19.60
N ASP A 49 -2.75 1.23 18.49
CA ASP A 49 -2.09 1.23 17.18
C ASP A 49 -1.43 2.58 16.85
N ALA A 50 -1.34 3.50 17.83
CA ALA A 50 -0.70 4.80 17.64
C ALA A 50 0.70 4.66 17.04
N GLY A 51 0.97 5.41 15.97
CA GLY A 51 2.24 5.38 15.25
C GLY A 51 2.36 4.27 14.18
N ARG A 52 1.30 3.47 13.99
CA ARG A 52 1.17 2.53 12.85
C ARG A 52 0.28 3.13 11.78
N PHE A 53 0.59 2.82 10.53
CA PHE A 53 -0.15 3.25 9.37
C PHE A 53 -0.44 2.05 8.49
N ARG A 54 -1.63 2.00 7.92
CA ARG A 54 -2.06 0.94 7.02
C ARG A 54 -2.30 1.53 5.63
N LEU A 55 -1.50 1.09 4.67
CA LEU A 55 -1.62 1.43 3.26
C LEU A 55 -2.24 0.23 2.54
N SER A 56 -3.41 0.41 1.94
CA SER A 56 -4.12 -0.63 1.20
C SER A 56 -4.26 -0.23 -0.27
N PHE A 57 -3.91 -1.14 -1.17
CA PHE A 57 -3.98 -0.99 -2.62
C PHE A 57 -4.97 -2.02 -3.16
N PHE A 58 -5.88 -1.62 -4.04
CA PHE A 58 -6.92 -2.48 -4.59
C PHE A 58 -6.86 -2.49 -6.11
N TYR A 59 -6.90 -3.68 -6.72
CA TYR A 59 -6.87 -3.85 -8.16
C TYR A 59 -7.55 -5.15 -8.59
N ARG A 60 -8.63 -5.07 -9.38
CA ARG A 60 -9.34 -6.22 -10.00
C ARG A 60 -9.53 -7.42 -9.06
N GLY A 61 -10.07 -7.19 -7.87
CA GLY A 61 -10.31 -8.23 -6.87
C GLY A 61 -9.09 -8.57 -6.00
N ARG A 62 -7.90 -8.07 -6.31
CA ARG A 62 -6.70 -8.21 -5.48
C ARG A 62 -6.58 -7.03 -4.52
N SER A 63 -6.20 -7.31 -3.30
CA SER A 63 -5.91 -6.29 -2.28
C SER A 63 -4.54 -6.54 -1.69
N PHE A 64 -3.69 -5.52 -1.71
CA PHE A 64 -2.38 -5.54 -1.07
C PHE A 64 -2.36 -4.56 0.09
N ARG A 65 -1.91 -5.00 1.26
CA ARG A 65 -1.86 -4.21 2.48
C ARG A 65 -0.45 -4.15 3.03
N LEU A 66 0.02 -2.95 3.31
CA LEU A 66 1.25 -2.67 4.05
C LEU A 66 0.90 -2.03 5.38
N THR A 67 1.51 -2.52 6.46
CA THR A 67 1.52 -1.84 7.74
C THR A 67 2.91 -1.27 7.96
N VAL A 68 3.01 0.04 8.16
CA VAL A 68 4.28 0.76 8.37
C VAL A 68 4.26 1.53 9.68
N ASN A 69 5.42 1.79 10.27
CA ASN A 69 5.52 2.72 11.39
C ASN A 69 5.74 4.17 10.92
N ALA A 70 5.82 5.10 11.86
CA ALA A 70 6.06 6.53 11.59
C ALA A 70 7.40 6.81 10.88
N GLU A 71 8.38 5.91 10.98
CA GLU A 71 9.68 5.99 10.29
C GLU A 71 9.63 5.37 8.87
N GLY A 72 8.46 4.91 8.41
CA GLY A 72 8.30 4.26 7.10
C GLY A 72 8.82 2.83 7.05
N GLN A 73 9.17 2.23 8.20
CA GLN A 73 9.56 0.82 8.27
C GLN A 73 8.33 -0.06 8.06
N ILE A 74 8.44 -1.04 7.16
CA ILE A 74 7.37 -2.03 6.92
C ILE A 74 7.35 -3.02 8.08
N LEU A 75 6.28 -2.97 8.87
CA LEU A 75 6.02 -3.89 9.99
C LEU A 75 5.37 -5.19 9.50
N SER A 76 4.52 -5.11 8.47
CA SER A 76 3.83 -6.27 7.91
C SER A 76 3.36 -6.03 6.48
N ARG A 77 3.22 -7.12 5.72
CA ARG A 77 2.68 -7.17 4.37
C ARG A 77 1.62 -8.28 4.28
N ALA A 78 0.49 -7.99 3.67
CA ALA A 78 -0.57 -8.98 3.46
C ALA A 78 -1.20 -8.84 2.08
N ARG A 79 -1.54 -9.96 1.46
CA ARG A 79 -2.21 -10.05 0.17
C ARG A 79 -3.52 -10.78 0.36
N PHE A 80 -4.59 -10.26 -0.21
CA PHE A 80 -5.92 -10.84 -0.15
C PHE A 80 -6.50 -10.88 -1.55
N ASP A 81 -6.98 -12.03 -1.96
CA ASP A 81 -7.86 -12.15 -3.09
C ASP A 81 -9.30 -12.04 -2.58
N ARG A 82 -10.04 -11.09 -3.13
CA ARG A 82 -11.49 -11.05 -2.98
C ARG A 82 -12.04 -11.99 -4.06
N PRO A 83 -12.79 -13.05 -3.69
CA PRO A 83 -13.59 -13.76 -4.67
C PRO A 83 -14.52 -12.75 -5.35
N GLY A 84 -14.58 -12.77 -6.68
CA GLY A 84 -15.61 -12.04 -7.40
C GLY A 84 -16.98 -12.53 -6.92
N THR A 85 -17.82 -11.61 -6.47
CA THR A 85 -19.25 -11.87 -6.22
C THR A 85 -19.95 -12.16 -7.53
#